data_AF-A0A8C9EQ65-F1
#
_entry.id   AF-A0A8C9EQ65-F1
#
_cell.length_a   1.000
_cell.length_b   1.000
_cell.length_c   1.000
_cell.angle_alpha   90.00
_cell.angle_beta   90.00
_cell.angle_gamma   90.00
#
_symmetry.space_group_name_H-M   'P 1'
#
loop_
_entity.id
_entity.type
_entity.pdbx_description
1 polymer ?
#
loop_
_entity_poly.entity_id
_entity_poly.type
_entity_poly.pdbx_seq_one_letter_code
_entity_poly.pdbx_strand_id
1 'polypeptide(L)'
;MVGFKELLRRLKVQDQMTKQHQTRLDIISEDISELQKNQTTTMAKIAQYKRKLMALSHRTLQVLIKQEIQRKSGYAIQADEEQLRVQLDIIQCELNAPTQFRVSKRYYIDSDLLREIKQVCITWLTAELLFVS
;
A
#
# COMPACT_ATOMS: atom_id res chain seq x y z
N MET A 1 31.15 57.64 -34.17
CA MET A 1 29.68 57.75 -34.03
C MET A 1 29.04 56.49 -34.58
N VAL A 2 28.21 55.82 -33.78
CA VAL A 2 27.42 54.66 -34.22
C VAL A 2 26.28 55.19 -35.10
N GLY A 3 26.37 55.01 -36.42
CA GLY A 3 25.33 55.46 -37.36
C GLY A 3 24.13 54.53 -37.39
N PHE A 4 23.00 55.01 -37.92
CA PHE A 4 21.74 54.24 -38.07
C PHE A 4 21.90 52.85 -38.72
N LYS A 5 22.88 52.68 -39.61
CA LYS A 5 23.17 51.38 -40.25
C LYS A 5 23.65 50.31 -39.27
N GLU A 6 24.45 50.69 -38.28
CA GLU A 6 24.93 49.77 -37.23
C GLU A 6 23.81 49.46 -36.23
N LEU A 7 22.95 50.45 -35.93
CA LEU A 7 21.75 50.24 -35.10
C LEU A 7 20.79 49.23 -35.77
N LEU A 8 20.55 49.38 -37.08
CA LEU A 8 19.72 48.46 -37.86
C LEU A 8 20.30 47.04 -37.88
N ARG A 9 21.63 46.89 -37.97
CA ARG A 9 22.31 45.59 -37.90
C ARG A 9 22.06 44.92 -36.55
N ARG A 10 22.20 45.66 -35.44
CA ARG A 10 21.94 45.12 -34.08
C ARG A 10 20.50 44.71 -33.90
N LEU A 11 19.55 45.51 -34.41
CA LEU A 11 18.12 45.18 -34.38
C LEU A 11 17.84 43.84 -35.08
N LYS A 12 18.42 43.61 -36.26
CA LYS A 12 18.27 42.32 -36.99
C LYS A 12 18.84 41.13 -36.23
N VAL A 13 20.00 41.31 -35.59
CA VAL A 13 20.60 40.25 -34.77
C VAL A 13 19.73 39.97 -33.54
N GLN A 14 19.23 41.02 -32.87
CA GLN A 14 18.32 40.87 -31.73
C GLN A 14 17.03 40.14 -32.12
N ASP A 15 16.41 40.50 -33.25
CA ASP A 15 15.21 39.80 -33.75
C ASP A 15 15.48 38.31 -34.00
N GLN A 16 16.61 37.99 -34.62
CA GLN A 16 17.01 36.60 -34.85
C GLN A 16 17.24 35.84 -33.54
N MET A 17 17.91 36.46 -32.56
CA MET A 17 18.14 35.87 -31.24
C MET A 17 16.83 35.66 -30.48
N THR A 18 15.91 36.63 -30.52
CA THR A 18 14.59 36.51 -29.89
C THR A 18 13.80 35.35 -30.47
N LYS A 19 13.82 35.15 -31.80
CA LYS A 19 13.18 33.99 -32.45
C LYS A 19 13.76 32.67 -31.96
N GLN A 20 15.09 32.56 -31.89
CA GLN A 20 15.75 31.35 -31.39
C GLN A 20 15.43 31.09 -29.91
N HIS A 21 15.39 32.13 -29.09
CA HIS A 21 15.01 32.01 -27.69
C HIS A 21 13.56 31.57 -27.54
N GLN A 22 12.63 32.11 -28.35
CA GLN A 22 11.25 31.68 -28.36
C GLN A 22 11.13 30.18 -28.69
N THR A 23 11.80 29.71 -29.75
CA THR A 23 11.79 28.28 -30.11
C THR A 23 12.31 27.40 -28.97
N ARG A 24 13.34 27.84 -28.24
CA ARG A 24 13.83 27.08 -27.08
C ARG A 24 12.84 27.05 -25.93
N LEU A 25 12.14 28.16 -25.68
CA LEU A 25 11.08 28.22 -24.67
C LEU A 25 9.92 27.29 -25.03
N ASP A 26 9.55 27.22 -26.31
CA ASP A 26 8.50 26.33 -26.79
C ASP A 26 8.87 24.84 -26.56
N ILE A 27 10.12 24.45 -26.87
CA ILE A 27 10.63 23.09 -26.61
C ILE A 27 10.58 22.77 -25.11
N ILE A 28 11.09 23.67 -24.26
CA ILE A 28 11.08 23.46 -22.80
C ILE A 28 9.63 23.35 -22.28
N SER A 29 8.71 24.13 -22.82
CA SER A 29 7.29 24.06 -22.46
C SER A 29 6.65 22.71 -22.83
N GLU A 30 7.02 22.16 -23.98
CA GLU A 30 6.56 20.83 -24.40
C GLU A 30 7.12 19.74 -23.48
N ASP A 31 8.43 19.78 -23.19
CA ASP A 31 9.09 18.82 -22.29
C ASP A 31 8.46 18.85 -20.88
N ILE A 32 8.15 20.04 -20.35
CA ILE A 32 7.46 20.20 -19.07
C ILE A 32 6.06 19.57 -19.13
N SER A 33 5.33 19.79 -20.21
CA SER A 33 3.98 19.26 -20.39
C SER A 33 3.98 17.72 -20.46
N GLU A 34 4.95 17.14 -21.18
CA GLU A 34 5.15 15.70 -21.22
C GLU A 34 5.52 15.13 -19.85
N LEU A 35 6.44 15.79 -19.13
CA LEU A 35 6.87 15.38 -17.80
C LEU A 35 5.70 15.39 -16.81
N GLN A 36 4.84 16.42 -16.85
CA GLN A 36 3.64 16.49 -16.01
C GLN A 36 2.67 15.34 -16.29
N LYS A 37 2.43 15.01 -17.56
CA LYS A 37 1.60 13.86 -17.95
C LYS A 37 2.17 12.53 -17.44
N ASN A 38 3.49 12.36 -17.55
CA ASN A 38 4.19 11.18 -17.07
C ASN A 38 4.16 11.08 -15.54
N GLN A 39 4.25 12.20 -14.83
CA GLN A 39 4.12 12.27 -13.39
C GLN A 39 2.73 11.79 -12.94
N THR A 40 1.65 12.31 -13.53
CA THR A 40 0.28 11.88 -13.19
C THR A 40 0.09 10.38 -13.39
N THR A 41 0.59 9.85 -14.51
CA THR A 41 0.53 8.41 -14.80
C THR A 41 1.32 7.59 -13.77
N THR A 42 2.51 8.05 -13.39
CA THR A 42 3.35 7.38 -12.41
C THR A 42 2.73 7.39 -11.02
N MET A 43 2.12 8.49 -10.61
CA MET A 43 1.40 8.59 -9.33
C MET A 43 0.22 7.61 -9.26
N ALA A 44 -0.54 7.46 -10.34
CA ALA A 44 -1.61 6.47 -10.42
C ALA A 44 -1.08 5.03 -10.27
N LYS A 45 0.02 4.69 -10.95
CA LYS A 45 0.69 3.39 -10.83
C LYS A 45 1.20 3.13 -9.41
N ILE A 46 1.81 4.12 -8.75
CA ILE A 46 2.26 4.01 -7.37
C ILE A 46 1.08 3.68 -6.44
N ALA A 47 -0.04 4.39 -6.58
CA ALA A 47 -1.23 4.13 -5.77
C ALA A 47 -1.78 2.71 -6.01
N GLN A 48 -1.80 2.25 -7.26
CA GLN A 48 -2.20 0.89 -7.60
C GLN A 48 -1.28 -0.16 -6.96
N TYR A 49 0.04 0.02 -7.04
CA TYR A 49 1.00 -0.91 -6.46
C TYR A 49 0.95 -0.94 -4.94
N LYS A 50 0.74 0.21 -4.28
CA LYS A 50 0.51 0.24 -2.83
C LYS A 50 -0.71 -0.60 -2.42
N ARG A 51 -1.83 -0.47 -3.13
CA ARG A 51 -3.04 -1.28 -2.88
C ARG A 51 -2.78 -2.77 -3.11
N LYS A 52 -2.11 -3.12 -4.22
CA LYS A 52 -1.76 -4.52 -4.53
C LYS A 52 -0.82 -5.12 -3.48
N LEU A 53 0.16 -4.35 -3.00
CA LEU A 53 1.07 -4.78 -1.95
C LEU A 53 0.32 -5.08 -0.64
N MET A 54 -0.60 -4.19 -0.23
CA MET A 54 -1.43 -4.44 0.97
C MET A 54 -2.27 -5.70 0.84
N ALA A 55 -2.92 -5.90 -0.31
CA ALA A 55 -3.74 -7.09 -0.56
C ALA A 55 -2.91 -8.39 -0.57
N LEU A 56 -1.73 -8.37 -1.21
CA LEU A 56 -0.82 -9.51 -1.23
C LEU A 56 -0.24 -9.81 0.14
N SER A 57 0.22 -8.79 0.87
CA SER A 57 0.74 -8.93 2.24
C SER A 57 -0.30 -9.59 3.15
N HIS A 58 -1.55 -9.13 3.08
CA HIS A 58 -2.65 -9.74 3.84
C HIS A 58 -2.88 -11.21 3.46
N ARG A 59 -2.94 -11.54 2.16
CA ARG A 59 -3.10 -12.93 1.69
C ARG A 59 -1.95 -13.82 2.13
N THR A 60 -0.72 -13.33 2.03
CA THR A 60 0.47 -14.05 2.49
C THR A 60 0.37 -14.36 3.98
N LEU A 61 -0.02 -13.38 4.81
CA LEU A 61 -0.23 -13.59 6.24
C LEU A 61 -1.32 -14.65 6.51
N GLN A 62 -2.44 -14.62 5.78
CA GLN A 62 -3.48 -15.65 5.93
C GLN A 62 -2.97 -17.05 5.61
N VAL A 63 -2.16 -17.20 4.55
CA VAL A 63 -1.57 -18.50 4.18
C VAL A 63 -0.60 -18.97 5.27
N LEU A 64 0.25 -18.08 5.80
CA LEU A 64 1.19 -18.41 6.88
C LEU A 64 0.46 -18.86 8.15
N ILE A 65 -0.62 -18.16 8.54
CA ILE A 65 -1.45 -18.56 9.69
C ILE A 65 -2.04 -19.96 9.48
N LYS A 66 -2.62 -20.22 8.31
CA LYS A 66 -3.21 -21.53 7.99
C LYS A 66 -2.16 -22.65 8.02
N GLN A 67 -0.99 -22.39 7.46
CA GLN A 67 0.12 -23.34 7.47
C GLN A 67 0.63 -23.61 8.89
N GLU A 68 0.75 -22.58 9.73
CA GLU A 68 1.23 -22.74 11.11
C GLU A 68 0.25 -23.57 11.94
N ILE A 69 -1.06 -23.30 11.83
CA ILE A 69 -2.11 -24.09 12.48
C ILE A 69 -2.07 -25.55 12.02
N GLN A 70 -1.97 -25.79 10.71
CA GLN A 70 -1.92 -27.16 10.17
C GLN A 70 -0.67 -27.91 10.67
N ARG A 71 0.49 -27.26 10.65
CA ARG A 71 1.76 -27.86 11.07
C ARG A 71 1.80 -28.17 12.56
N LYS A 72 1.22 -27.30 13.40
CA LYS A 72 1.19 -27.45 14.87
C LYS A 72 -0.08 -28.10 15.40
N SER A 73 -0.94 -28.62 14.53
CA SER A 73 -2.11 -29.38 14.96
C SER A 73 -1.69 -30.59 15.79
N GLY A 74 -2.26 -30.73 17.00
CA GLY A 74 -1.93 -31.81 17.93
C GLY A 74 -0.73 -31.56 18.84
N TYR A 75 -0.03 -30.44 18.72
CA TYR A 75 0.96 -30.01 19.70
C TYR A 75 0.30 -29.21 20.82
N ALA A 76 0.86 -29.30 22.03
CA ALA A 76 0.46 -28.42 23.13
C ALA A 76 0.85 -26.96 22.82
N ILE A 77 0.04 -26.02 23.31
CA ILE A 77 0.29 -24.58 23.17
C ILE A 77 1.67 -24.25 23.74
N GLN A 78 2.49 -23.58 22.94
CA GLN A 78 3.85 -23.20 23.32
C GLN A 78 3.87 -21.86 24.07
N ALA A 79 4.89 -21.63 24.90
CA ALA A 79 5.02 -20.38 25.65
C ALA A 79 5.07 -19.14 24.74
N ASP A 80 5.73 -19.24 23.58
CA ASP A 80 5.81 -18.15 22.60
C ASP A 80 4.44 -17.81 21.98
N GLU A 81 3.58 -18.82 21.79
CA GLU A 81 2.22 -18.63 21.25
C GLU A 81 1.33 -17.92 22.27
N GLU A 82 1.44 -18.29 23.54
CA GLU A 82 0.74 -17.61 24.63
C GLU A 82 1.20 -16.15 24.77
N GLN A 83 2.52 -15.89 24.67
CA GLN A 83 3.04 -14.53 24.68
C GLN A 83 2.51 -13.70 23.50
N LEU A 84 2.44 -14.27 22.30
CA LEU A 84 1.87 -13.60 21.13
C LEU A 84 0.37 -13.31 21.30
N ARG A 85 -0.39 -14.24 21.89
CA ARG A 85 -1.81 -14.04 22.23
C ARG A 85 -1.99 -12.83 23.15
N VAL A 86 -1.21 -12.75 24.23
CA VAL A 86 -1.29 -11.64 25.18
C VAL A 86 -0.97 -10.30 24.49
N GLN A 87 0.02 -10.25 23.60
CA GLN A 87 0.34 -9.04 22.84
C GLN A 87 -0.82 -8.62 21.92
N LEU A 88 -1.47 -9.57 21.25
CA LEU A 88 -2.63 -9.31 20.40
C LEU A 88 -3.82 -8.81 21.21
N ASP A 89 -4.07 -9.40 22.38
CA ASP A 89 -5.14 -8.96 23.29
C ASP A 89 -4.93 -7.52 23.77
N ILE A 90 -3.69 -7.12 24.09
CA ILE A 90 -3.36 -5.74 24.46
C ILE A 90 -3.70 -4.78 23.32
N ILE A 91 -3.23 -5.06 22.11
CA ILE A 91 -3.48 -4.23 20.92
C ILE A 91 -4.99 -4.17 20.63
N GLN A 92 -5.70 -5.29 20.75
CA GLN A 92 -7.14 -5.33 20.53
C GLN A 92 -7.90 -4.53 21.59
N CYS A 93 -7.48 -4.57 22.86
CA CYS A 93 -8.05 -3.75 23.92
C CYS A 93 -7.80 -2.25 23.68
N GLU A 94 -6.60 -1.87 23.25
CA GLU A 94 -6.27 -0.48 22.89
C GLU A 94 -7.14 0.03 21.73
N LEU A 95 -7.32 -0.78 20.68
CA LEU A 95 -8.16 -0.44 19.54
C LEU A 95 -9.65 -0.33 19.89
N ASN A 96 -10.12 -1.13 20.85
CA ASN A 96 -11.51 -1.14 21.31
C ASN A 96 -11.79 -0.08 22.40
N ALA A 97 -10.77 0.62 22.90
CA ALA A 97 -10.97 1.70 23.86
C ALA A 97 -11.87 2.78 23.23
N PRO A 98 -13.01 3.14 23.88
CA PRO A 98 -14.05 3.98 23.30
C PRO A 98 -13.60 5.42 22.99
N THR A 99 -12.39 5.80 23.37
CA THR A 99 -11.80 7.12 23.18
C THR A 99 -11.14 7.34 21.82
N GLN A 100 -10.92 6.31 20.97
CA GLN A 100 -10.09 6.52 19.75
C GLN A 100 -10.66 6.07 18.39
N PHE A 101 -11.62 5.14 18.28
CA PHE A 101 -12.00 4.63 16.95
C PHE A 101 -13.49 4.35 16.74
N ARG A 102 -14.22 5.33 16.20
CA ARG A 102 -15.58 5.15 15.64
C ARG A 102 -15.65 5.11 14.10
N VAL A 103 -14.53 5.18 13.36
CA VAL A 103 -14.59 5.42 11.89
C VAL A 103 -14.07 4.30 10.98
N SER A 104 -13.31 3.30 11.45
CA SER A 104 -12.69 2.33 10.53
C SER A 104 -12.94 0.86 10.87
N LYS A 105 -14.22 0.46 10.91
CA LYS A 105 -14.58 -0.96 10.74
C LYS A 105 -14.48 -1.35 9.26
N ARG A 106 -13.25 -1.56 8.76
CA ARG A 106 -13.02 -2.08 7.39
C ARG A 106 -11.84 -3.05 7.28
N TYR A 107 -11.48 -3.73 8.35
CA TYR A 107 -10.61 -4.92 8.28
C TYR A 107 -11.26 -6.05 9.07
N TYR A 108 -12.20 -6.73 8.42
CA TYR A 108 -12.79 -7.97 8.90
C TYR A 108 -11.80 -9.10 8.61
N ILE A 109 -10.90 -9.33 9.56
CA ILE A 109 -10.02 -10.50 9.63
C ILE A 109 -9.95 -10.90 11.10
N ASP A 110 -11.09 -11.15 11.73
CA ASP A 110 -11.09 -11.63 13.12
C ASP A 110 -12.28 -12.55 13.37
N SER A 111 -13.48 -12.17 12.89
CA SER A 111 -14.69 -12.99 13.06
C SER A 111 -14.64 -14.33 12.32
N ASP A 112 -13.98 -14.39 11.16
CA ASP A 112 -13.92 -15.62 10.35
C ASP A 112 -12.84 -16.58 10.86
N LEU A 113 -11.73 -16.06 11.40
CA LEU A 113 -10.66 -16.88 11.98
C LEU A 113 -11.09 -17.48 13.33
N LEU A 114 -11.77 -16.71 14.18
CA LEU A 114 -12.39 -17.23 15.41
C LEU A 114 -13.52 -18.24 15.12
N ARG A 115 -14.23 -18.10 13.99
CA ARG A 115 -15.25 -19.07 13.55
C ARG A 115 -14.59 -20.35 13.02
N GLU A 116 -13.52 -20.27 12.24
CA GLU A 116 -12.74 -21.44 11.79
C GLU A 116 -12.11 -22.18 12.97
N ILE A 117 -11.51 -21.48 13.95
CA ILE A 117 -10.94 -22.09 15.15
C ILE A 117 -12.02 -22.78 15.99
N LYS A 118 -13.19 -22.15 16.19
CA LYS A 118 -14.32 -22.79 16.88
C LYS A 118 -14.84 -24.02 16.12
N GLN A 119 -14.94 -23.95 14.79
CA GLN A 119 -15.43 -25.08 14.00
C GLN A 119 -14.48 -26.27 14.08
N VAL A 120 -13.16 -26.04 13.98
CA VAL A 120 -12.13 -27.09 14.11
C VAL A 120 -12.20 -27.74 15.50
N CYS A 121 -12.33 -26.95 16.55
CA CYS A 121 -12.44 -27.45 17.93
C CYS A 121 -13.71 -28.31 18.15
N ILE A 122 -14.85 -27.92 17.54
CA ILE A 122 -16.11 -28.68 17.63
C ILE A 122 -16.03 -30.01 16.84
N THR A 123 -15.41 -30.02 15.66
CA THR A 123 -15.19 -31.27 14.89
C THR A 123 -14.23 -32.22 15.61
N TRP A 124 -13.27 -31.71 16.36
CA TRP A 124 -12.38 -32.54 17.17
C TRP A 124 -13.08 -33.15 18.39
N LEU A 125 -13.87 -32.36 19.13
CA LEU A 125 -14.65 -32.86 20.28
C LEU A 125 -15.68 -33.94 19.87
N THR A 126 -16.28 -33.81 18.68
CA THR A 126 -17.25 -34.79 18.16
C THR A 126 -16.58 -36.06 17.62
N ALA A 127 -15.34 -35.97 17.13
CA ALA A 127 -14.56 -37.13 16.71
C ALA A 127 -14.05 -37.98 17.90
N GLU A 128 -13.66 -37.36 19.01
CA GLU A 128 -13.26 -38.08 20.24
C GLU A 128 -14.44 -38.81 20.90
N LEU A 129 -15.64 -38.22 20.91
CA LEU A 129 -16.84 -38.85 21.47
C LEU A 129 -17.34 -40.06 20.65
N LEU A 130 -17.04 -40.12 19.35
CA LEU A 130 -17.38 -41.25 18.46
C LEU A 130 -16.38 -42.42 18.53
N PHE A 131 -15.20 -42.23 19.15
CA PHE A 131 -14.18 -43.28 19.26
C PHE A 131 -14.17 -43.98 20.64
N VAL A 132 -15.02 -43.53 21.58
CA VAL A 132 -15.13 -44.05 22.96
C VAL A 132 -16.51 -44.69 23.24
N SER A 133 -17.32 -44.98 22.22
CA SER A 133 -18.53 -45.83 22.29
C SER A 133 -18.44 -46.96 21.28
#